data_AF-A0A371PLX2-F1
#
_entry.id   AF-A0A371PLX2-F1
#
_cell.length_a   1.000
_cell.length_b   1.000
_cell.length_c   1.000
_cell.angle_alpha   90.00
_cell.angle_beta   90.00
_cell.angle_gamma   90.00
#
_symmetry.space_group_name_H-M   'P 1'
#
loop_
_entity.id
_entity.type
_entity.pdbx_description
1 polymer ?
#
loop_
_entity_poly.entity_id
_entity_poly.type
_entity_poly.pdbx_seq_one_letter_code
_entity_poly.pdbx_strand_id
1 'polypeptide(L)'
;MKKTYTFILAIALLSLSILTPTSKVSAYYYDTSHTMSDRLVGGSTFYNGSIGTFGPGVRIHKFTTHRSGTALFSVVHTNYGGPLLIQVLDSNFNVIPNHYHTNGLVVQANETYYLKVTLTGTSHPNGASYVYMGHYVV
;
A
#
# COMPACT_ATOMS: atom_id res chain seq x y z
N MET A 1 -45.24 -35.12 34.37
CA MET A 1 -44.78 -34.38 33.17
C MET A 1 -43.98 -33.15 33.63
N LYS A 2 -42.66 -33.14 33.41
CA LYS A 2 -41.83 -31.93 33.44
C LYS A 2 -40.83 -32.04 32.29
N LYS A 3 -41.00 -31.21 31.26
CA LYS A 3 -40.03 -31.01 30.17
C LYS A 3 -39.43 -29.63 30.38
N THR A 4 -38.10 -29.52 30.44
CA THR A 4 -37.41 -28.42 29.76
C THR A 4 -35.98 -28.81 29.43
N TYR A 5 -35.57 -28.35 28.25
CA TYR A 5 -34.47 -28.80 27.44
C TYR A 5 -33.16 -28.11 27.86
N THR A 6 -32.15 -28.89 28.25
CA THR A 6 -30.79 -28.40 28.52
C THR A 6 -29.88 -28.78 27.37
N PHE A 7 -30.15 -28.25 26.19
CA PHE A 7 -29.24 -28.31 25.04
C PHE A 7 -29.39 -26.99 24.31
N ILE A 8 -28.27 -26.39 23.87
CA ILE A 8 -28.09 -25.03 23.33
C ILE A 8 -27.58 -24.03 24.38
N LEU A 9 -26.38 -24.30 24.92
CA LEU A 9 -25.50 -23.23 25.41
C LEU A 9 -24.04 -23.41 24.96
N ALA A 10 -23.78 -24.32 24.02
CA ALA A 10 -22.42 -24.64 23.55
C ALA A 10 -22.10 -24.12 22.13
N ILE A 11 -23.05 -23.47 21.44
CA ILE A 11 -22.88 -23.05 20.04
C ILE A 11 -22.73 -21.52 19.90
N ALA A 12 -22.99 -20.74 20.96
CA ALA A 12 -22.83 -19.28 20.92
C ALA A 12 -21.39 -18.79 21.17
N LEU A 13 -20.45 -19.69 21.52
CA LEU A 13 -19.04 -19.35 21.75
C LEU A 13 -18.13 -19.67 20.55
N LEU A 14 -18.70 -20.18 19.44
CA LEU A 14 -17.96 -20.57 18.24
C LEU A 14 -18.36 -19.75 17.00
N SER A 15 -18.76 -18.48 17.19
CA SER A 15 -19.04 -17.56 16.07
C SER A 15 -18.40 -16.18 16.21
N LEU A 16 -17.55 -15.98 17.22
CA LEU A 16 -16.60 -14.87 17.21
C LEU A 16 -15.22 -15.36 16.73
N SER A 17 -15.21 -16.09 15.62
CA SER A 17 -14.04 -16.05 14.74
C SER A 17 -13.99 -14.63 14.19
N ILE A 18 -13.37 -13.76 14.97
CA ILE A 18 -12.97 -12.44 14.52
C ILE A 18 -12.18 -12.71 13.24
N LEU A 19 -12.79 -12.35 12.12
CA LEU A 19 -12.10 -12.13 10.87
C LEU A 19 -11.20 -10.92 11.13
N THR A 20 -10.12 -11.12 11.90
CA THR A 20 -9.09 -10.11 12.01
C THR A 20 -8.56 -10.00 10.60
N PRO A 21 -8.62 -8.83 9.94
CA PRO A 21 -7.83 -8.64 8.75
C PRO A 21 -6.38 -8.94 9.16
N THR A 22 -5.86 -10.06 8.66
CA THR A 22 -4.46 -10.38 8.73
C THR A 22 -3.73 -9.28 7.99
N SER A 23 -2.76 -8.68 8.68
CA SER A 23 -1.93 -7.55 8.24
C SER A 23 -2.46 -6.16 8.63
N LYS A 24 -2.57 -5.88 9.94
CA LYS A 24 -2.25 -4.52 10.40
C LYS A 24 -0.78 -4.28 10.10
N VAL A 25 -0.48 -3.71 8.93
CA VAL A 25 0.83 -3.16 8.66
C VAL A 25 1.01 -2.02 9.67
N SER A 26 1.95 -2.22 10.60
CA SER A 26 2.23 -1.31 11.71
C SER A 26 2.58 0.09 11.20
N ALA A 27 2.31 1.13 12.00
CA ALA A 27 2.80 2.49 11.74
C ALA A 27 4.34 2.55 11.53
N TYR A 28 5.05 1.51 11.93
CA TYR A 28 6.48 1.30 11.70
C TYR A 28 6.88 1.16 10.22
N TYR A 29 5.95 0.87 9.31
CA TYR A 29 6.30 0.61 7.91
C TYR A 29 6.37 1.85 7.02
N TYR A 30 5.86 3.02 7.47
CA TYR A 30 5.85 4.21 6.63
C TYR A 30 7.13 5.03 6.81
N ASP A 31 7.85 5.23 5.72
CA ASP A 31 9.01 6.14 5.75
C ASP A 31 8.61 7.58 5.46
N THR A 32 7.48 7.81 4.78
CA THR A 32 7.07 9.13 4.30
C THR A 32 5.55 9.30 4.22
N SER A 33 5.08 10.55 4.25
CA SER A 33 3.67 10.93 4.06
C SER A 33 3.55 12.17 3.18
N HIS A 34 2.76 12.07 2.11
CA HIS A 34 2.59 13.13 1.11
C HIS A 34 1.12 13.34 0.75
N THR A 35 0.77 14.52 0.24
CA THR A 35 -0.53 14.77 -0.42
C THR A 35 -0.42 14.43 -1.90
N MET A 36 -1.52 13.98 -2.53
CA MET A 36 -1.56 13.78 -3.98
C MET A 36 -1.39 15.08 -4.75
N SER A 37 -0.59 15.04 -5.81
CA SER A 37 -0.38 16.17 -6.71
C SER A 37 -1.55 16.34 -7.67
N ASP A 38 -2.04 17.57 -7.85
CA ASP A 38 -3.01 17.91 -8.90
C ASP A 38 -2.38 18.13 -10.28
N ARG A 39 -1.04 18.14 -10.34
CA ARG A 39 -0.32 18.41 -11.59
C ARG A 39 -0.15 17.11 -12.38
N LEU A 40 -0.13 17.20 -13.71
CA LEU A 40 0.24 16.08 -14.58
C LEU A 40 1.67 15.57 -14.28
N VAL A 41 2.01 14.37 -14.76
CA VAL A 41 3.34 13.73 -14.60
C VAL A 41 4.53 14.70 -14.74
N GLY A 42 4.52 15.58 -15.74
CA GLY A 42 5.61 16.52 -16.02
C GLY A 42 5.71 17.73 -15.08
N GLY A 43 4.68 17.98 -14.25
CA GLY A 43 4.67 19.05 -13.26
C GLY A 43 4.51 18.56 -11.81
N SER A 44 4.38 17.24 -11.63
CA SER A 44 4.17 16.62 -10.32
C SER A 44 5.43 16.66 -9.45
N THR A 45 5.22 16.74 -8.13
CA THR A 45 6.29 16.65 -7.16
C THR A 45 6.78 15.21 -7.08
N PHE A 46 8.06 15.01 -7.41
CA PHE A 46 8.75 13.74 -7.22
C PHE A 46 9.42 13.68 -5.85
N TYR A 47 9.40 12.51 -5.26
CA TYR A 47 10.03 12.23 -3.97
C TYR A 47 11.11 11.16 -4.16
N ASN A 48 12.19 11.28 -3.38
CA ASN A 48 13.28 10.30 -3.40
C ASN A 48 12.98 9.16 -2.42
N GLY A 49 13.25 7.92 -2.84
CA GLY A 49 13.18 6.73 -2.01
C GLY A 49 14.42 5.86 -2.18
N SER A 50 14.79 5.14 -1.11
CA SER A 50 15.93 4.24 -1.12
C SER A 50 15.71 3.02 -0.23
N ILE A 51 16.11 1.85 -0.71
CA ILE A 51 16.19 0.59 0.03
C ILE A 51 17.66 0.30 0.27
N GLY A 52 18.03 0.08 1.54
CA GLY A 52 19.42 -0.16 1.95
C GLY A 52 20.04 -1.43 1.38
N THR A 53 21.35 -1.56 1.57
CA THR A 53 22.16 -2.69 1.12
C THR A 53 21.87 -3.97 1.92
N PHE A 54 21.95 -5.13 1.26
CA PHE A 54 21.80 -6.50 1.80
C PHE A 54 20.37 -6.94 2.18
N GLY A 55 19.87 -7.93 1.44
CA GLY A 55 18.58 -8.59 1.69
C GLY A 55 17.37 -7.94 0.99
N PRO A 56 16.25 -8.66 0.86
CA PRO A 56 15.00 -8.09 0.39
C PRO A 56 14.54 -7.00 1.37
N GLY A 57 14.20 -5.84 0.83
CA GLY A 57 13.76 -4.68 1.61
C GLY A 57 12.44 -4.13 1.08
N VAL A 58 11.63 -3.60 1.99
CA VAL A 58 10.33 -2.98 1.68
C VAL A 58 10.34 -1.55 2.19
N ARG A 59 9.95 -0.60 1.35
CA ARG A 59 9.52 0.74 1.80
C ARG A 59 8.04 0.92 1.50
N ILE A 60 7.37 1.67 2.36
CA ILE A 60 5.97 2.09 2.15
C ILE A 60 5.90 3.61 2.22
N HIS A 61 5.30 4.21 1.19
CA HIS A 61 5.08 5.64 1.08
C HIS A 61 3.59 5.95 1.17
N LYS A 62 3.20 6.80 2.12
CA LYS A 62 1.82 7.21 2.31
C LYS A 62 1.46 8.38 1.38
N PHE A 63 0.29 8.28 0.76
CA PHE A 63 -0.35 9.34 -0.01
C PHE A 63 -1.76 9.61 0.51
N THR A 64 -2.08 10.87 0.79
CA THR A 64 -3.43 11.31 1.13
C THR A 64 -4.03 12.07 -0.05
N THR A 65 -5.23 11.66 -0.46
CA THR A 65 -6.01 12.31 -1.51
C THR A 65 -6.80 13.47 -0.93
N HIS A 66 -6.95 14.56 -1.67
CA HIS A 66 -7.80 15.70 -1.27
C HIS A 66 -9.06 15.83 -2.14
N ARG A 67 -9.17 15.04 -3.22
CA ARG A 67 -10.37 14.93 -4.06
C ARG A 67 -10.56 13.50 -4.59
N SER A 68 -11.79 13.18 -5.00
CA SER A 68 -12.07 11.95 -5.73
C SER A 68 -11.67 12.11 -7.20
N GLY A 69 -11.26 11.02 -7.85
CA GLY A 69 -10.88 11.04 -9.27
C GLY A 69 -9.97 9.87 -9.64
N THR A 70 -9.41 9.92 -10.84
CA THR A 70 -8.40 8.95 -11.28
C THR A 70 -7.02 9.43 -10.88
N ALA A 71 -6.22 8.57 -10.27
CA ALA A 71 -4.86 8.87 -9.84
C ALA A 71 -3.85 7.83 -10.34
N LEU A 72 -2.63 8.29 -10.61
CA LEU A 72 -1.50 7.44 -10.97
C LEU A 72 -0.45 7.50 -9.86
N PHE A 73 0.04 6.31 -9.51
CA PHE A 73 1.21 6.13 -8.68
C PHE A 73 2.33 5.64 -9.59
N SER A 74 3.49 6.26 -9.49
CA SER A 74 4.61 5.95 -10.37
C SER A 74 5.89 5.83 -9.58
N VAL A 75 6.73 4.89 -9.99
CA VAL A 75 8.09 4.69 -9.48
C VAL A 75 9.01 4.63 -10.68
N VAL A 76 10.02 5.50 -10.70
CA VAL A 76 11.08 5.51 -11.70
C VAL A 76 12.39 5.17 -11.00
N HIS A 77 13.06 4.14 -11.50
CA HIS A 77 14.33 3.68 -10.95
C HIS A 77 15.45 4.68 -11.28
N THR A 78 16.31 4.98 -10.30
CA THR A 78 17.43 5.91 -10.49
C THR A 78 18.80 5.25 -10.28
N ASN A 79 18.89 4.14 -9.53
CA ASN A 79 20.11 3.33 -9.42
C ASN A 79 19.76 1.83 -9.38
N TYR A 80 20.50 1.01 -10.14
CA TYR A 80 20.21 -0.40 -10.38
C TYR A 80 20.80 -1.30 -9.28
N GLY A 81 20.01 -1.50 -8.23
CA GLY A 81 20.25 -2.52 -7.21
C GLY A 81 19.18 -3.58 -7.21
N GLY A 82 18.69 -4.03 -8.37
CA GLY A 82 17.74 -5.14 -8.51
C GLY A 82 16.32 -4.77 -8.94
N PRO A 83 15.50 -5.76 -9.30
CA PRO A 83 14.11 -5.54 -9.69
C PRO A 83 13.28 -5.05 -8.50
N LEU A 84 12.47 -4.01 -8.71
CA LEU A 84 11.49 -3.56 -7.72
C LEU A 84 10.10 -4.08 -8.09
N LEU A 85 9.45 -4.72 -7.13
CA LEU A 85 8.02 -4.99 -7.16
C LEU A 85 7.30 -3.82 -6.51
N ILE A 86 6.36 -3.24 -7.26
CA ILE A 86 5.60 -2.08 -6.82
C ILE A 86 4.13 -2.47 -6.65
N GLN A 87 3.55 -2.07 -5.52
CA GLN A 87 2.16 -2.34 -5.17
C GLN A 87 1.51 -1.08 -4.60
N VAL A 88 0.27 -0.78 -4.97
CA VAL A 88 -0.57 0.20 -4.27
C VAL A 88 -1.51 -0.53 -3.32
N LEU A 89 -1.62 -0.03 -2.11
CA LEU A 89 -2.44 -0.57 -1.05
C LEU A 89 -3.52 0.44 -0.64
N ASP A 90 -4.67 -0.07 -0.20
CA ASP A 90 -5.72 0.75 0.43
C ASP A 90 -5.35 1.13 1.87
N SER A 91 -6.22 1.88 2.55
CA SER A 91 -6.05 2.30 3.94
C SER A 91 -5.94 1.13 4.94
N ASN A 92 -6.41 -0.05 4.56
CA ASN A 92 -6.34 -1.30 5.32
C ASN A 92 -5.16 -2.18 4.91
N PHE A 93 -4.27 -1.67 4.04
CA PHE A 93 -3.11 -2.36 3.48
C PHE A 93 -3.39 -3.56 2.59
N ASN A 94 -4.61 -3.67 2.08
CA ASN A 94 -4.90 -4.65 1.05
C ASN A 94 -4.29 -4.17 -0.28
N VAL A 95 -3.66 -5.10 -1.01
CA VAL A 95 -3.18 -4.80 -2.35
C VAL A 95 -4.37 -4.50 -3.24
N ILE A 96 -4.37 -3.31 -3.84
CA ILE A 96 -5.36 -2.93 -4.84
C ILE A 96 -4.92 -3.54 -6.18
N PRO A 97 -5.68 -4.44 -6.80
CA PRO A 97 -5.30 -5.01 -8.10
C PRO A 97 -5.24 -3.93 -9.19
N ASN A 98 -4.45 -4.17 -10.24
CA ASN A 98 -4.45 -3.37 -11.47
C ASN A 98 -4.10 -1.86 -11.34
N HIS A 99 -3.55 -1.43 -10.20
CA HIS A 99 -3.14 -0.04 -9.96
C HIS A 99 -1.96 0.44 -10.83
N TYR A 100 -1.22 -0.48 -11.46
CA TYR A 100 -0.14 -0.18 -12.40
C TYR A 100 -0.60 0.06 -13.84
N HIS A 101 -1.89 -0.06 -14.12
CA HIS A 101 -2.40 0.18 -15.47
C HIS A 101 -2.30 1.66 -15.85
N THR A 102 -2.05 1.90 -17.14
CA THR A 102 -2.09 3.21 -17.81
C THR A 102 -3.38 4.01 -17.55
N ASN A 103 -4.44 3.36 -17.08
CA ASN A 103 -5.74 3.98 -16.79
C ASN A 103 -5.84 4.57 -15.38
N GLY A 104 -4.84 4.36 -14.51
CA GLY A 104 -4.85 4.84 -13.12
C GLY A 104 -5.83 4.11 -12.20
N LEU A 105 -5.80 4.50 -10.93
CA LEU A 105 -6.64 4.03 -9.85
C LEU A 105 -7.72 5.07 -9.54
N VAL A 106 -8.99 4.66 -9.48
CA VAL A 106 -10.06 5.52 -8.95
C VAL A 106 -9.90 5.64 -7.45
N VAL A 107 -9.69 6.86 -6.97
CA VAL A 107 -9.53 7.21 -5.56
C VAL A 107 -10.68 8.08 -5.07
N GLN A 108 -10.96 8.00 -3.76
CA GLN A 108 -11.92 8.88 -3.10
C GLN A 108 -11.22 10.05 -2.41
N ALA A 109 -11.96 11.14 -2.17
CA ALA A 109 -11.46 12.30 -1.44
C ALA A 109 -11.16 11.97 0.02
N ASN A 110 -10.10 12.56 0.56
CA ASN A 110 -9.69 12.45 1.97
C ASN A 110 -9.36 11.01 2.41
N GLU A 111 -9.01 10.15 1.45
CA GLU A 111 -8.60 8.79 1.71
C GLU A 111 -7.08 8.66 1.71
N THR A 112 -6.60 7.56 2.30
CA THR A 112 -5.18 7.24 2.33
C THR A 112 -4.89 6.00 1.49
N TYR A 113 -3.85 6.10 0.68
CA TYR A 113 -3.31 5.02 -0.12
C TYR A 113 -1.82 4.89 0.15
N TYR A 114 -1.28 3.69 -0.06
CA TYR A 114 0.13 3.41 0.17
C TYR A 114 0.80 2.86 -1.07
N LEU A 115 1.95 3.42 -1.43
CA LEU A 115 2.83 2.89 -2.44
C LEU A 115 3.90 2.04 -1.76
N LYS A 116 3.78 0.71 -1.89
CA LYS A 116 4.73 -0.27 -1.39
C LYS A 116 5.75 -0.59 -2.48
N VAL A 117 7.01 -0.39 -2.18
CA VAL A 117 8.16 -0.66 -3.06
C VAL A 117 8.98 -1.76 -2.41
N THR A 118 9.11 -2.89 -3.09
CA THR A 118 9.83 -4.07 -2.58
C THR A 118 10.99 -4.40 -3.50
N LEU A 119 12.21 -4.45 -2.96
CA LEU A 119 13.35 -4.99 -3.67
C LEU A 119 13.32 -6.51 -3.62
N THR A 120 13.16 -7.17 -4.77
CA THR A 120 12.95 -8.64 -4.86
C THR A 120 14.24 -9.43 -5.13
N GLY A 121 15.40 -8.77 -5.18
CA GLY A 121 16.72 -9.42 -5.31
C GLY A 121 17.47 -9.54 -3.98
N THR A 122 18.16 -10.66 -3.76
CA THR A 122 18.78 -11.00 -2.46
C THR A 122 20.19 -10.43 -2.23
N SER A 123 20.84 -9.86 -3.25
CA SER A 123 22.25 -9.44 -3.15
C SER A 123 22.55 -8.22 -4.00
N HIS A 124 22.19 -7.03 -3.52
CA HIS A 124 22.56 -5.78 -4.18
C HIS A 124 23.45 -4.93 -3.27
N PRO A 125 24.78 -4.89 -3.54
CA PRO A 125 25.76 -4.27 -2.65
C PRO A 125 25.60 -2.76 -2.50
N ASN A 126 24.76 -2.13 -3.34
CA ASN A 126 24.48 -0.69 -3.32
C ASN A 126 23.04 -0.36 -2.89
N GLY A 127 22.19 -1.36 -2.62
CA GLY A 127 20.76 -1.15 -2.39
C GLY A 127 20.06 -0.58 -3.65
N ALA A 128 18.81 -0.17 -3.53
CA ALA A 128 18.05 0.42 -4.64
C ALA A 128 17.69 1.88 -4.36
N SER A 129 17.81 2.74 -5.37
CA SER A 129 17.32 4.12 -5.31
C SER A 129 16.32 4.37 -6.43
N TYR A 130 15.27 5.12 -6.12
CA TYR A 130 14.19 5.43 -7.04
C TYR A 130 13.58 6.79 -6.69
N VAL A 131 12.87 7.36 -7.67
CA VAL A 131 11.94 8.45 -7.43
C VAL A 131 10.53 7.93 -7.55
N TYR A 132 9.62 8.50 -6.78
CA TYR A 132 8.22 8.12 -6.80
C TYR A 132 7.33 9.35 -6.71
N MET A 133 6.09 9.19 -7.16
CA MET A 133 5.07 10.22 -7.09
C MET A 133 3.68 9.60 -7.04
N GLY A 134 2.73 10.41 -6.61
CA GLY A 134 1.31 10.16 -6.74
C GLY A 134 0.63 11.43 -7.24
N HIS A 135 -0.17 11.32 -8.30
CA HIS A 135 -0.84 12.47 -8.91
C HIS A 135 -2.18 12.10 -9.55
N TYR A 136 -3.05 13.09 -9.74
CA TYR A 136 -4.30 12.92 -10.46
C TYR A 136 -4.09 12.92 -11.97
N VAL A 137 -4.78 12.02 -12.67
CA VAL A 137 -4.93 12.05 -14.13
C VAL A 137 -6.02 13.08 -14.41
N VAL A 138 -5.63 14.20 -15.00
CA VAL A 138 -6.56 15.29 -15.37
C VAL A 138 -7.26 14.96 -16.67
#